data_AF-G2G5S0-F1
#
_entry.id   AF-G2G5S0-F1
#
_cell.length_a   1.000
_cell.length_b   1.000
_cell.length_c   1.000
_cell.angle_alpha   90.00
_cell.angle_beta   90.00
_cell.angle_gamma   90.00
#
_symmetry.space_group_name_H-M   'P 1'
#
loop_
_entity.id
_entity.type
_entity.pdbx_description
1 polymer ?
#
loop_
_entity_poly.entity_id
_entity_poly.type
_entity_poly.pdbx_seq_one_letter_code
_entity_poly.pdbx_strand_id
1 'polypeptide(L)'
;MEDRPQCGLLPLAFSYLFESRTGRQQWGGYDRCSNAGRCKSCPVQLRHMERDGVDWPGNTPLLLARARPLPLSDDAMWADPAAGRSLLHLFTLQGQDTGVVESWWKLRNTMSVRISWHFVDAEGEAAWLVRDNPAADAAVVRTKRYKTHTRHALCSSDGARRLALLTCHNGCAHSDGDLQHLAADLADADASPASLPAPDLPEHLPGVPEIKLGREDGRTLIRRNDATTHINVGIPADGAVVTALAAHVVRLTHTH
;
A
#
# COMPACT_ATOMS: atom_id res chain seq x y z
N MET A 1 -3.73 -20.77 27.01
CA MET A 1 -3.19 -19.95 25.90
C MET A 1 -1.68 -20.06 26.04
N GLU A 2 -1.05 -20.97 25.29
CA GLU A 2 0.40 -21.22 25.37
C GLU A 2 1.19 -19.94 25.08
N ASP A 3 2.17 -19.67 25.93
CA ASP A 3 3.13 -18.59 25.76
C ASP A 3 3.91 -18.83 24.47
N ARG A 4 3.56 -18.09 23.40
CA ARG A 4 4.35 -18.07 22.18
C ARG A 4 5.60 -17.22 22.42
N PRO A 5 6.82 -17.79 22.39
CA PRO A 5 8.05 -17.04 22.57
C PRO A 5 8.34 -16.25 21.29
N GLN A 6 7.75 -15.06 21.14
CA GLN A 6 7.86 -14.24 19.91
C GLN A 6 8.54 -12.88 20.13
N CYS A 7 9.32 -12.73 21.18
CA CYS A 7 10.24 -11.60 21.27
C CYS A 7 11.62 -12.16 21.07
N GLY A 8 12.48 -11.50 20.31
CA GLY A 8 13.90 -11.80 20.31
C GLY A 8 14.55 -12.15 18.99
N LEU A 9 13.88 -11.94 17.88
CA LEU A 9 14.46 -12.18 16.58
C LEU A 9 14.98 -10.84 16.02
N LEU A 10 16.30 -10.67 15.94
CA LEU A 10 16.94 -9.52 15.26
C LEU A 10 16.85 -9.74 13.75
N PRO A 11 16.08 -8.94 13.01
CA PRO A 11 16.00 -9.05 11.58
C PRO A 11 17.23 -8.39 10.95
N LEU A 12 17.98 -9.16 10.17
CA LEU A 12 19.17 -8.67 9.45
C LEU A 12 18.84 -7.77 8.25
N ALA A 13 17.60 -7.78 7.76
CA ALA A 13 17.12 -7.04 6.59
C ALA A 13 15.65 -6.64 6.75
N PHE A 14 15.18 -5.69 5.95
CA PHE A 14 13.78 -5.26 5.98
C PHE A 14 12.83 -6.40 5.59
N SER A 15 13.23 -7.22 4.61
CA SER A 15 12.52 -8.44 4.22
C SER A 15 12.19 -9.36 5.41
N TYR A 16 13.14 -9.57 6.34
CA TYR A 16 12.91 -10.39 7.53
C TYR A 16 11.91 -9.75 8.50
N LEU A 17 11.92 -8.42 8.66
CA LEU A 17 10.88 -7.72 9.40
C LEU A 17 9.50 -7.93 8.77
N PHE A 18 9.41 -7.80 7.45
CA PHE A 18 8.17 -7.96 6.70
C PHE A 18 7.59 -9.38 6.79
N GLU A 19 8.42 -10.40 6.54
CA GLU A 19 8.04 -11.82 6.59
C GLU A 19 7.64 -12.29 7.99
N SER A 20 8.34 -11.80 9.03
CA SER A 20 8.05 -12.16 10.42
C SER A 20 6.58 -11.90 10.79
N ARG A 21 6.01 -10.82 10.26
CA ARG A 21 4.69 -10.33 10.63
C ARG A 21 3.57 -10.85 9.74
N THR A 22 3.88 -11.22 8.50
CA THR A 22 2.93 -11.86 7.57
C THR A 22 2.79 -13.37 7.82
N GLY A 23 3.56 -13.93 8.77
CA GLY A 23 3.52 -15.35 9.11
C GLY A 23 4.15 -16.24 8.04
N ARG A 24 5.00 -15.66 7.18
CA ARG A 24 5.61 -16.33 6.01
C ARG A 24 7.07 -16.72 6.25
N GLN A 25 7.46 -16.85 7.51
CA GLN A 25 8.81 -17.19 7.92
C GLN A 25 9.21 -18.55 7.34
N GLN A 26 10.13 -18.56 6.37
CA GLN A 26 10.96 -19.73 6.11
C GLN A 26 12.16 -19.60 7.04
N TRP A 27 12.35 -20.55 7.96
CA TRP A 27 13.27 -20.42 9.10
C TRP A 27 14.73 -20.14 8.67
N GLY A 28 15.09 -18.87 8.56
CA GLY A 28 16.44 -18.39 8.30
C GLY A 28 16.48 -16.86 8.46
N GLY A 29 17.40 -16.37 9.31
CA GLY A 29 17.70 -14.93 9.41
C GLY A 29 17.36 -14.24 10.73
N TYR A 30 17.28 -14.96 11.86
CA TYR A 30 17.00 -14.34 13.15
C TYR A 30 17.91 -14.86 14.28
N ASP A 31 18.39 -13.95 15.15
CA ASP A 31 19.08 -14.30 16.40
C ASP A 31 18.12 -14.67 17.54
N ARG A 32 18.63 -15.18 18.69
CA ARG A 32 17.82 -15.61 19.84
C ARG A 32 17.42 -14.45 20.78
N CYS A 33 16.25 -14.57 21.41
CA CYS A 33 15.78 -13.65 22.45
C CYS A 33 16.66 -13.64 23.71
N SER A 34 17.09 -12.45 24.14
CA SER A 34 17.71 -12.26 25.45
C SER A 34 16.73 -12.34 26.64
N ASN A 35 15.42 -12.14 26.42
CA ASN A 35 14.37 -12.12 27.45
C ASN A 35 13.42 -13.35 27.44
N ALA A 36 13.86 -14.47 26.86
CA ALA A 36 13.15 -15.75 26.87
C ALA A 36 11.65 -15.67 26.45
N GLY A 37 11.30 -14.76 25.53
CA GLY A 37 9.94 -14.69 24.97
C GLY A 37 8.88 -13.96 25.80
N ARG A 38 9.22 -13.28 26.90
CA ARG A 38 8.27 -12.52 27.73
C ARG A 38 7.91 -11.15 27.14
N CYS A 39 7.07 -11.13 26.10
CA CYS A 39 6.76 -9.94 25.30
C CYS A 39 5.85 -8.90 25.95
N LYS A 40 4.91 -9.31 26.81
CA LYS A 40 3.83 -8.43 27.30
C LYS A 40 4.31 -7.26 28.15
N SER A 41 5.47 -7.38 28.78
CA SER A 41 6.12 -6.31 29.56
C SER A 41 7.31 -5.71 28.81
N CYS A 42 7.46 -6.00 27.52
CA CYS A 42 8.57 -5.49 26.73
C CYS A 42 8.42 -3.97 26.57
N PRO A 43 9.37 -3.16 27.09
CA PRO A 43 9.30 -1.71 26.97
C PRO A 43 9.28 -1.23 25.51
N VAL A 44 9.76 -2.06 24.58
CA VAL A 44 9.73 -1.82 23.13
C VAL A 44 8.30 -1.92 22.58
N GLN A 45 7.50 -2.89 23.03
CA GLN A 45 6.08 -2.98 22.65
C GLN A 45 5.25 -1.88 23.31
N LEU A 46 5.51 -1.59 24.59
CA LEU A 46 4.77 -0.59 25.36
C LEU A 46 4.94 0.83 24.82
N ARG A 47 6.17 1.28 24.53
CA ARG A 47 6.44 2.62 23.95
C ARG A 47 5.93 2.78 22.51
N HIS A 48 5.60 1.68 21.84
CA HIS A 48 5.16 1.68 20.46
C HIS A 48 3.64 1.77 20.30
N MET A 49 2.88 1.40 21.34
CA MET A 49 1.41 1.52 21.35
C MET A 49 0.91 2.96 21.54
N GLU A 50 1.80 3.91 21.83
CA GLU A 50 1.47 5.28 22.25
C GLU A 50 1.65 6.35 21.15
N ARG A 51 1.67 6.00 19.85
CA ARG A 51 2.07 6.96 18.80
C ARG A 51 1.06 7.18 17.68
N ASP A 52 0.89 8.45 17.35
CA ASP A 52 0.09 8.98 16.23
C ASP A 52 0.72 8.69 14.86
N GLY A 53 -0.13 8.68 13.82
CA GLY A 53 0.10 8.10 12.49
C GLY A 53 1.22 8.71 11.63
N VAL A 54 1.39 8.16 10.42
CA VAL A 54 2.39 8.56 9.41
C VAL A 54 2.24 10.04 9.01
N ASP A 55 3.36 10.76 8.91
CA ASP A 55 3.39 12.12 8.36
C ASP A 55 3.23 12.06 6.84
N TRP A 56 1.97 11.87 6.40
CA TRP A 56 1.66 11.55 5.01
C TRP A 56 1.82 12.79 4.11
N PRO A 57 2.69 12.76 3.08
CA PRO A 57 2.95 13.90 2.20
C PRO A 57 1.74 14.22 1.30
N GLY A 58 1.09 15.35 1.57
CA GLY A 58 0.03 15.89 0.72
C GLY A 58 -1.17 14.95 0.55
N ASN A 59 -1.77 14.98 -0.65
CA ASN A 59 -2.99 14.22 -0.97
C ASN A 59 -2.75 12.94 -1.79
N THR A 60 -1.51 12.51 -1.97
CA THR A 60 -1.24 11.29 -2.75
C THR A 60 -1.82 10.06 -2.05
N PRO A 61 -2.56 9.17 -2.72
CA PRO A 61 -3.04 7.93 -2.11
C PRO A 61 -1.95 6.85 -2.00
N LEU A 62 -0.83 7.00 -2.71
CA LEU A 62 0.21 6.00 -2.87
C LEU A 62 1.61 6.59 -2.68
N LEU A 63 2.45 5.85 -1.98
CA LEU A 63 3.88 6.12 -1.81
C LEU A 63 4.69 4.84 -1.99
N LEU A 64 5.92 4.99 -2.46
CA LEU A 64 6.94 3.94 -2.42
C LEU A 64 7.77 4.13 -1.16
N ALA A 65 7.75 3.14 -0.27
CA ALA A 65 8.66 3.09 0.87
C ALA A 65 9.92 2.33 0.49
N ARG A 66 11.07 3.00 0.46
CA ARG A 66 12.38 2.36 0.26
C ARG A 66 13.10 2.21 1.58
N ALA A 67 13.52 0.99 1.89
CA ALA A 67 14.36 0.74 3.05
C ALA A 67 15.74 1.32 2.78
N ARG A 68 16.22 2.14 3.71
CA ARG A 68 17.65 2.48 3.75
C ARG A 68 18.36 1.45 4.62
N PRO A 69 19.60 1.07 4.26
CA PRO A 69 20.47 0.35 5.18
C PRO A 69 20.45 1.08 6.52
N LEU A 70 20.32 0.34 7.62
CA LEU A 70 20.48 0.90 8.95
C LEU A 70 21.81 1.68 8.95
N PRO A 71 21.84 2.98 9.32
CA PRO A 71 23.12 3.58 9.63
C PRO A 71 23.75 2.74 10.73
N LEU A 72 24.85 2.07 10.43
CA LEU A 72 25.73 1.52 11.45
C LEU A 72 26.10 2.73 12.31
N SER A 73 25.67 2.75 13.57
CA SER A 73 26.15 3.79 14.47
C SER A 73 27.64 3.53 14.62
N ASP A 74 28.48 4.52 14.32
CA ASP A 74 29.95 4.39 14.31
C ASP A 74 30.51 3.84 15.63
N ASP A 75 29.76 3.95 16.74
CA ASP A 75 30.14 3.50 18.09
C ASP A 75 29.38 2.25 18.60
N ALA A 76 28.49 1.64 17.82
CA ALA A 76 27.69 0.51 18.29
C ALA A 76 28.36 -0.84 17.97
N MET A 77 29.17 -1.36 18.90
CA MET A 77 29.64 -2.76 18.86
C MET A 77 28.51 -3.80 18.91
N TRP A 78 27.30 -3.39 19.29
CA TRP A 78 26.12 -4.25 19.38
C TRP A 78 24.92 -3.56 18.74
N ALA A 79 24.28 -4.23 17.77
CA ALA A 79 22.98 -3.81 17.26
C ALA A 79 21.98 -3.81 18.41
N ASP A 80 21.30 -2.69 18.64
CA ASP A 80 20.23 -2.60 19.62
C ASP A 80 19.14 -3.66 19.30
N PRO A 81 18.89 -4.66 20.17
CA PRO A 81 17.84 -5.66 19.97
C PRO A 81 16.43 -5.07 19.86
N ALA A 82 16.24 -3.83 20.29
CA ALA A 82 15.02 -3.04 20.12
C ALA A 82 14.99 -2.22 18.82
N ALA A 83 16.10 -2.14 18.08
CA ALA A 83 16.22 -1.36 16.85
C ALA A 83 15.72 -2.11 15.61
N GLY A 84 14.64 -2.89 15.72
CA GLY A 84 13.83 -3.34 14.59
C GLY A 84 13.18 -2.18 13.79
N ARG A 85 13.79 -1.00 13.79
CA ARG A 85 13.41 0.23 13.12
C ARG A 85 14.13 0.28 11.78
N SER A 86 13.58 -0.37 10.75
CA SER A 86 13.93 0.04 9.40
C SER A 86 13.45 1.47 9.19
N LEU A 87 14.37 2.37 8.85
CA LEU A 87 14.02 3.69 8.34
C LEU A 87 13.66 3.54 6.86
N LEU A 88 12.49 4.05 6.53
CA LEU A 88 11.89 3.97 5.20
C LEU A 88 11.76 5.39 4.68
N HIS A 89 12.46 5.66 3.58
CA HIS A 89 12.30 6.91 2.86
C HIS A 89 11.11 6.80 1.92
N LEU A 90 10.24 7.81 1.92
CA LEU A 90 9.02 7.79 1.13
C LEU A 90 9.20 8.55 -0.18
N PHE A 91 8.83 7.92 -1.27
CA PHE A 91 8.90 8.46 -2.62
C PHE A 91 7.51 8.46 -3.27
N THR A 92 7.30 9.38 -4.21
CA THR A 92 6.10 9.34 -5.07
C THR A 92 6.16 8.15 -6.04
N LEU A 93 5.05 7.86 -6.71
CA LEU A 93 5.02 6.85 -7.79
C LEU A 93 6.07 7.14 -8.89
N GLN A 94 6.37 8.42 -9.11
CA GLN A 94 7.36 8.90 -10.09
C GLN A 94 8.80 8.85 -9.56
N GLY A 95 9.02 8.35 -8.33
CA GLY A 95 10.34 8.25 -7.72
C GLY A 95 10.87 9.57 -7.14
N GLN A 96 10.02 10.57 -6.93
CA GLN A 96 10.45 11.82 -6.29
C GLN A 96 10.53 11.63 -4.78
N ASP A 97 11.66 11.99 -4.17
CA ASP A 97 11.80 11.98 -2.71
C ASP A 97 10.86 13.01 -2.08
N THR A 98 10.08 12.57 -1.09
CA THR A 98 9.15 13.43 -0.37
C THR A 98 9.80 14.16 0.81
N GLY A 99 11.03 13.79 1.17
CA GLY A 99 11.73 14.24 2.38
C GLY A 99 11.22 13.58 3.66
N VAL A 100 10.21 12.72 3.57
CA VAL A 100 9.63 12.01 4.71
C VAL A 100 10.39 10.71 4.96
N VAL A 101 10.86 10.54 6.19
CA VAL A 101 11.52 9.33 6.68
C VAL A 101 10.72 8.76 7.85
N GLU A 102 10.30 7.51 7.71
CA GLU A 102 9.42 6.85 8.66
C GLU A 102 10.00 5.54 9.17
N SER A 103 9.71 5.20 10.41
CA SER A 103 10.05 3.87 10.91
C SER A 103 9.04 2.84 10.41
N TRP A 104 9.50 1.64 10.03
CA TRP A 104 8.63 0.49 9.70
C TRP A 104 7.57 0.25 10.77
N TRP A 105 7.94 0.39 12.04
CA TRP A 105 7.03 0.26 13.17
C TRP A 105 5.89 1.30 13.13
N LYS A 106 6.20 2.58 12.86
CA LYS A 106 5.17 3.63 12.74
C LYS A 106 4.24 3.36 11.56
N LEU A 107 4.78 3.05 10.38
CA LEU A 107 3.98 2.69 9.20
C LEU A 107 3.06 1.50 9.48
N ARG A 108 3.61 0.43 10.06
CA ARG A 108 2.88 -0.83 10.30
C ARG A 108 1.69 -0.69 11.25
N ASN A 109 1.79 0.23 12.20
CA ASN A 109 0.78 0.40 13.26
C ASN A 109 -0.15 1.58 12.98
N THR A 110 0.02 2.26 11.84
CA THR A 110 -0.95 3.25 11.38
C THR A 110 -2.11 2.52 10.72
N MET A 111 -3.28 2.54 11.38
CA MET A 111 -4.47 1.78 10.94
C MET A 111 -4.96 2.14 9.54
N SER A 112 -4.75 3.39 9.10
CA SER A 112 -5.13 3.88 7.78
C SER A 112 -4.10 3.58 6.68
N VAL A 113 -3.05 2.79 6.95
CA VAL A 113 -2.02 2.48 5.95
C VAL A 113 -1.98 0.99 5.64
N ARG A 114 -2.18 0.67 4.37
CA ARG A 114 -1.99 -0.66 3.77
C ARG A 114 -0.61 -0.73 3.12
N ILE A 115 0.01 -1.90 3.14
CA ILE A 115 1.40 -2.10 2.68
C ILE A 115 1.43 -3.27 1.70
N SER A 116 1.92 -3.10 0.47
CA SER A 116 2.02 -4.19 -0.51
C SER A 116 2.98 -5.30 -0.10
N TRP A 117 3.18 -6.30 -0.97
CA TRP A 117 4.31 -7.20 -0.82
C TRP A 117 5.62 -6.43 -0.89
N HIS A 118 6.57 -6.86 -0.06
CA HIS A 118 7.97 -6.50 -0.22
C HIS A 118 8.49 -6.95 -1.57
N PHE A 119 9.36 -6.14 -2.17
CA PHE A 119 10.12 -6.47 -3.36
C PHE A 119 11.52 -5.84 -3.31
N VAL A 120 12.44 -6.37 -4.12
CA VAL A 120 13.78 -5.83 -4.30
C VAL A 120 13.93 -5.37 -5.74
N ASP A 121 14.40 -4.14 -5.94
CA ASP A 121 14.76 -3.60 -7.25
C ASP A 121 16.21 -3.10 -7.27
N ALA A 122 16.60 -2.37 -8.32
CA ALA A 122 17.95 -1.84 -8.47
C ALA A 122 18.36 -0.85 -7.36
N GLU A 123 17.41 -0.24 -6.66
CA GLU A 123 17.66 0.71 -5.56
C GLU A 123 17.58 0.07 -4.17
N GLY A 124 17.17 -1.20 -4.08
CA GLY A 124 17.17 -1.99 -2.84
C GLY A 124 15.79 -2.54 -2.45
N GLU A 125 15.60 -2.79 -1.15
CA GLU A 125 14.35 -3.32 -0.59
C GLU A 125 13.27 -2.23 -0.53
N ALA A 126 12.05 -2.55 -0.98
CA ALA A 126 10.95 -1.60 -1.03
C ALA A 126 9.57 -2.26 -0.84
N ALA A 127 8.56 -1.43 -0.58
CA ALA A 127 7.14 -1.79 -0.60
C ALA A 127 6.28 -0.56 -0.93
N TRP A 128 5.11 -0.77 -1.51
CA TRP A 128 4.12 0.30 -1.68
C TRP A 128 3.34 0.52 -0.40
N LEU A 129 3.09 1.79 -0.06
CA LEU A 129 2.19 2.22 0.99
C LEU A 129 0.97 2.86 0.36
N VAL A 130 -0.21 2.43 0.78
CA VAL A 130 -1.48 3.02 0.39
C VAL A 130 -2.19 3.53 1.61
N ARG A 131 -2.61 4.79 1.59
CA ARG A 131 -3.49 5.30 2.64
C ARG A 131 -4.95 4.98 2.33
N ASP A 132 -5.72 4.73 3.37
CA ASP A 132 -7.17 4.79 3.31
C ASP A 132 -7.60 6.25 3.21
N ASN A 133 -8.42 6.56 2.20
CA ASN A 133 -8.96 7.89 2.01
C ASN A 133 -10.14 8.12 2.98
N PRO A 134 -10.10 9.12 3.88
CA PRO A 134 -11.18 9.35 4.85
C PRO A 134 -12.50 9.75 4.19
N ALA A 135 -12.49 10.23 2.94
CA ALA A 135 -13.71 10.55 2.20
C ALA A 135 -14.38 9.31 1.57
N ALA A 136 -13.79 8.12 1.69
CA ALA A 136 -14.32 6.89 1.10
C ALA A 136 -15.70 6.52 1.63
N ASP A 137 -15.96 6.72 2.92
CA ASP A 137 -17.27 6.42 3.53
C ASP A 137 -18.41 7.24 2.92
N ALA A 138 -18.11 8.45 2.43
CA ALA A 138 -19.04 9.33 1.74
C ALA A 138 -19.05 9.14 0.21
N ALA A 139 -18.19 8.28 -0.34
CA ALA A 139 -18.03 8.12 -1.77
C ALA A 139 -19.21 7.36 -2.38
N VAL A 140 -19.71 7.85 -3.53
CA VAL A 140 -20.90 7.31 -4.18
C VAL A 140 -20.51 6.29 -5.24
N VAL A 141 -20.80 5.02 -4.95
CA VAL A 141 -20.61 3.89 -5.89
C VAL A 141 -21.96 3.29 -6.27
N ARG A 142 -22.28 3.29 -7.56
CA ARG A 142 -23.51 2.67 -8.09
C ARG A 142 -23.16 1.36 -8.79
N THR A 143 -23.63 0.26 -8.23
CA THR A 143 -23.36 -1.09 -8.74
C THR A 143 -24.56 -1.65 -9.48
N LYS A 144 -24.34 -2.21 -10.68
CA LYS A 144 -25.33 -2.97 -11.44
C LYS A 144 -24.76 -4.30 -11.87
N ARG A 145 -25.43 -5.39 -11.50
CA ARG A 145 -25.04 -6.76 -11.84
C ARG A 145 -25.79 -7.22 -13.09
N TYR A 146 -25.06 -7.79 -14.05
CA TYR A 146 -25.58 -8.40 -15.26
C TYR A 146 -25.25 -9.89 -15.27
N LYS A 147 -25.86 -10.65 -16.18
CA LYS A 147 -25.59 -12.10 -16.31
C LYS A 147 -24.11 -12.40 -16.60
N THR A 148 -23.42 -11.54 -17.35
CA THR A 148 -22.05 -11.79 -17.83
C THR A 148 -20.98 -10.91 -17.20
N HIS A 149 -21.38 -9.88 -16.44
CA HIS A 149 -20.46 -8.90 -15.88
C HIS A 149 -21.11 -8.07 -14.76
N THR A 150 -20.30 -7.38 -13.98
CA THR A 150 -20.75 -6.37 -13.01
C THR A 150 -20.22 -5.00 -13.43
N ARG A 151 -21.05 -3.97 -13.33
CA ARG A 151 -20.63 -2.57 -13.56
C ARG A 151 -20.67 -1.78 -12.26
N HIS A 152 -19.64 -0.97 -12.06
CA HIS A 152 -19.58 0.02 -10.98
C HIS A 152 -19.37 1.39 -11.59
N ALA A 153 -20.31 2.31 -11.35
CA ALA A 153 -20.12 3.71 -11.65
C ALA A 153 -19.63 4.41 -10.37
N LEU A 154 -18.42 4.97 -10.44
CA LEU A 154 -17.85 5.81 -9.39
C LEU A 154 -18.26 7.25 -9.69
N CYS A 155 -18.87 7.91 -8.72
CA CYS A 155 -19.36 9.27 -8.87
C CYS A 155 -18.64 10.24 -7.93
N SER A 156 -18.74 11.53 -8.23
CA SER A 156 -18.40 12.62 -7.31
C SER A 156 -19.19 12.49 -6.00
N SER A 157 -18.76 13.20 -4.97
CA SER A 157 -19.39 13.20 -3.64
C SER A 157 -20.88 13.58 -3.67
N ASP A 158 -21.29 14.47 -4.57
CA ASP A 158 -22.70 14.84 -4.80
C ASP A 158 -23.49 13.80 -5.64
N GLY A 159 -22.83 12.76 -6.16
CA GLY A 159 -23.41 11.73 -7.00
C GLY A 159 -23.84 12.19 -8.41
N ALA A 160 -23.54 13.43 -8.80
CA ALA A 160 -24.00 14.03 -10.05
C ALA A 160 -23.09 13.69 -11.23
N ARG A 161 -21.77 13.77 -11.03
CA ARG A 161 -20.77 13.52 -12.07
C ARG A 161 -20.18 12.12 -11.94
N ARG A 162 -20.02 11.42 -13.07
CA ARG A 162 -19.33 10.11 -13.11
C ARG A 162 -17.82 10.32 -13.28
N LEU A 163 -17.05 9.84 -12.30
CA LEU A 163 -15.58 9.87 -12.29
C LEU A 163 -14.99 8.68 -13.02
N ALA A 164 -15.59 7.50 -12.90
CA ALA A 164 -15.18 6.32 -13.65
C ALA A 164 -16.31 5.31 -13.82
N LEU A 165 -16.16 4.43 -14.82
CA LEU A 165 -17.00 3.26 -15.02
C LEU A 165 -16.12 2.01 -15.08
N LEU A 166 -16.30 1.12 -14.12
CA LEU A 166 -15.63 -0.18 -14.06
C LEU A 166 -16.57 -1.25 -14.61
N THR A 167 -16.05 -2.13 -15.46
CA THR A 167 -16.76 -3.30 -15.98
C THR A 167 -15.96 -4.56 -15.68
N CYS A 168 -16.44 -5.33 -14.71
CA CYS A 168 -15.81 -6.55 -14.20
C CYS A 168 -16.39 -7.79 -14.92
N HIS A 169 -15.53 -8.55 -15.59
CA HIS A 169 -15.84 -9.82 -16.25
C HIS A 169 -15.27 -10.99 -15.46
N ASN A 170 -15.95 -12.15 -15.53
CA ASN A 170 -15.57 -13.40 -14.84
C ASN A 170 -15.50 -13.26 -13.31
N GLY A 171 -16.40 -12.46 -12.74
CA GLY A 171 -16.47 -12.17 -11.31
C GLY A 171 -16.06 -10.75 -10.96
N CYS A 172 -16.54 -10.24 -9.81
CA CYS A 172 -16.07 -8.98 -9.28
C CYS A 172 -15.10 -9.25 -8.14
N ALA A 173 -13.84 -8.84 -8.31
CA ALA A 173 -12.80 -8.98 -7.30
C ALA A 173 -12.72 -7.78 -6.33
N HIS A 174 -13.64 -6.82 -6.45
CA HIS A 174 -13.64 -5.61 -5.64
C HIS A 174 -14.54 -5.76 -4.42
N SER A 175 -14.04 -5.38 -3.25
CA SER A 175 -14.91 -5.07 -2.13
C SER A 175 -15.56 -3.69 -2.35
N ASP A 176 -16.70 -3.44 -1.68
CA ASP A 176 -17.34 -2.13 -1.73
C ASP A 176 -16.38 -1.02 -1.20
N GLY A 177 -15.59 -1.34 -0.17
CA GLY A 177 -14.59 -0.44 0.40
C GLY A 177 -13.47 -0.07 -0.59
N ASP A 178 -12.98 -1.02 -1.39
CA ASP A 178 -11.95 -0.72 -2.40
C ASP A 178 -12.48 0.22 -3.48
N LEU A 179 -13.74 0.05 -3.90
CA LEU A 179 -14.39 0.94 -4.87
C LEU A 179 -14.65 2.34 -4.31
N GLN A 180 -15.00 2.43 -3.02
CA GLN A 180 -15.19 3.69 -2.31
C GLN A 180 -13.89 4.48 -2.19
N HIS A 181 -12.78 3.82 -1.84
CA HIS A 181 -11.47 4.46 -1.82
C HIS A 181 -11.04 4.94 -3.21
N LEU A 182 -11.22 4.12 -4.25
CA LEU A 182 -10.93 4.56 -5.62
C LEU A 182 -11.79 5.76 -6.04
N ALA A 183 -13.08 5.77 -5.68
CA ALA A 183 -13.96 6.90 -5.98
C ALA A 183 -13.50 8.20 -5.29
N ALA A 184 -13.11 8.11 -4.01
CA ALA A 184 -12.57 9.25 -3.27
C ALA A 184 -11.24 9.74 -3.84
N ASP A 185 -10.31 8.83 -4.15
CA ASP A 185 -9.01 9.18 -4.74
C ASP A 185 -9.16 9.86 -6.11
N LEU A 186 -10.12 9.42 -6.93
CA LEU A 186 -10.44 10.07 -8.21
C LEU A 186 -11.11 11.43 -8.04
N ALA A 187 -11.88 11.64 -6.96
CA ALA A 187 -12.47 12.94 -6.66
C ALA A 187 -11.39 13.96 -6.26
N ASP A 188 -10.41 13.54 -5.44
CA ASP A 188 -9.26 14.36 -5.07
C ASP A 188 -8.39 14.71 -6.29
N ALA A 189 -8.23 13.76 -7.22
CA ALA A 189 -7.53 13.97 -8.49
C ALA A 189 -8.25 14.99 -9.38
N ASP A 190 -9.57 14.89 -9.55
CA ASP A 190 -10.37 15.83 -10.36
C ASP A 190 -10.36 17.26 -9.79
N ALA A 191 -10.22 17.40 -8.47
CA ALA A 191 -10.12 18.70 -7.79
C ALA A 191 -8.70 19.31 -7.83
N SER A 192 -7.67 18.54 -8.17
CA SER A 192 -6.28 18.98 -8.14
C SER A 192 -5.81 19.44 -9.54
N PRO A 193 -5.11 20.58 -9.66
CA PRO A 193 -4.66 21.07 -10.96
C PRO A 193 -3.58 20.17 -11.58
N ALA A 194 -3.80 19.75 -12.82
CA ALA A 194 -2.87 18.95 -13.61
C ALA A 194 -1.51 19.68 -13.73
N SER A 195 -0.52 19.20 -12.99
CA SER A 195 0.78 19.87 -12.89
C SER A 195 1.87 19.21 -13.73
N LEU A 196 1.70 17.94 -14.11
CA LEU A 196 2.67 17.16 -14.90
C LEU A 196 1.94 16.19 -15.84
N PRO A 197 2.54 15.85 -17.00
CA PRO A 197 2.03 14.79 -17.86
C PRO A 197 1.91 13.48 -17.08
N ALA A 198 0.83 12.73 -17.33
CA ALA A 198 0.62 11.43 -16.71
C ALA A 198 1.81 10.51 -17.03
N PRO A 199 2.52 9.96 -16.03
CA PRO A 199 3.45 8.88 -16.30
C PRO A 199 2.66 7.70 -16.87
N ASP A 200 3.29 6.91 -17.73
CA ASP A 200 2.68 5.67 -18.15
C ASP A 200 2.49 4.75 -16.95
N LEU A 201 1.28 4.22 -16.81
CA LEU A 201 0.98 3.23 -15.79
C LEU A 201 1.77 1.95 -16.17
N PRO A 202 2.68 1.46 -15.31
CA PRO A 202 3.49 0.30 -15.65
C PRO A 202 2.60 -0.93 -15.81
N GLU A 203 2.96 -1.85 -16.72
CA GLU A 203 2.23 -3.11 -16.94
C GLU A 203 2.17 -3.95 -15.64
N HIS A 204 3.19 -3.81 -14.80
CA HIS A 204 3.32 -4.51 -13.53
C HIS A 204 3.78 -3.55 -12.44
N LEU A 205 3.13 -3.60 -11.28
CA LEU A 205 3.65 -2.99 -10.06
C LEU A 205 4.44 -4.04 -9.28
N PRO A 206 5.74 -3.80 -8.99
CA PRO A 206 6.51 -4.68 -8.10
C PRO A 206 5.80 -4.84 -6.75
N GLY A 207 5.87 -6.02 -6.15
CA GLY A 207 5.17 -6.28 -4.89
C GLY A 207 3.63 -6.37 -5.00
N VAL A 208 3.10 -6.43 -6.21
CA VAL A 208 1.67 -6.66 -6.49
C VAL A 208 1.55 -7.85 -7.44
N PRO A 209 1.78 -9.10 -6.94
CA PRO A 209 1.73 -10.28 -7.79
C PRO A 209 0.30 -10.50 -8.31
N GLU A 210 0.19 -11.25 -9.41
CA GLU A 210 -1.08 -11.69 -10.04
C GLU A 210 -1.92 -10.59 -10.70
N ILE A 211 -1.55 -9.30 -10.56
CA ILE A 211 -2.24 -8.20 -11.22
C ILE A 211 -1.41 -7.67 -12.37
N LYS A 212 -2.03 -7.60 -13.56
CA LYS A 212 -1.47 -6.95 -14.75
C LYS A 212 -2.29 -5.73 -15.11
N LEU A 213 -1.59 -4.67 -15.48
CA LEU A 213 -2.15 -3.42 -15.96
C LEU A 213 -1.93 -3.32 -17.46
N GLY A 214 -2.87 -2.71 -18.17
CA GLY A 214 -2.74 -2.49 -19.60
C GLY A 214 -3.63 -1.37 -20.08
N ARG A 215 -3.56 -1.11 -21.39
CA ARG A 215 -4.50 -0.24 -22.09
C ARG A 215 -5.11 -0.96 -23.27
N GLU A 216 -6.43 -0.81 -23.43
CA GLU A 216 -7.19 -1.36 -24.55
C GLU A 216 -8.27 -0.35 -24.92
N ASP A 217 -8.31 0.08 -26.18
CA ASP A 217 -9.27 1.07 -26.70
C ASP A 217 -9.38 2.35 -25.83
N GLY A 218 -8.24 2.85 -25.34
CA GLY A 218 -8.18 4.04 -24.48
C GLY A 218 -8.67 3.83 -23.04
N ARG A 219 -8.93 2.59 -22.62
CA ARG A 219 -9.35 2.24 -21.25
C ARG A 219 -8.20 1.61 -20.49
N THR A 220 -8.15 1.85 -19.18
CA THR A 220 -7.23 1.12 -18.31
C THR A 220 -7.79 -0.29 -18.09
N LEU A 221 -6.93 -1.29 -18.21
CA LEU A 221 -7.26 -2.70 -18.03
C LEU A 221 -6.58 -3.22 -16.77
N ILE A 222 -7.32 -3.88 -15.90
CA ILE A 222 -6.78 -4.65 -14.77
C ILE A 222 -7.12 -6.12 -15.02
N ARG A 223 -6.12 -6.98 -15.08
CA ARG A 223 -6.28 -8.44 -15.14
C ARG A 223 -5.78 -9.05 -13.84
N ARG A 224 -6.61 -9.86 -13.19
CA ARG A 224 -6.26 -10.62 -11.97
C ARG A 224 -6.74 -12.06 -12.16
N ASN A 225 -5.81 -12.99 -12.33
CA ASN A 225 -6.11 -14.37 -12.73
C ASN A 225 -7.01 -14.37 -13.98
N ASP A 226 -8.15 -15.08 -13.96
CA ASP A 226 -9.12 -15.12 -15.07
C ASP A 226 -10.10 -13.92 -15.07
N ALA A 227 -10.06 -13.08 -14.03
CA ALA A 227 -10.93 -11.90 -13.90
C ALA A 227 -10.32 -10.69 -14.62
N THR A 228 -11.17 -9.97 -15.34
CA THR A 228 -10.76 -8.77 -16.09
C THR A 228 -11.66 -7.60 -15.75
N THR A 229 -11.07 -6.46 -15.44
CA THR A 229 -11.79 -5.22 -15.18
C THR A 229 -11.34 -4.15 -16.15
N HIS A 230 -12.29 -3.63 -16.94
CA HIS A 230 -12.08 -2.45 -17.77
C HIS A 230 -12.48 -1.22 -16.99
N ILE A 231 -11.59 -0.23 -16.91
CA ILE A 231 -11.81 1.03 -16.23
C ILE A 231 -11.82 2.14 -17.29
N ASN A 232 -12.98 2.74 -17.47
CA ASN A 232 -13.13 3.95 -18.28
C ASN A 232 -13.21 5.16 -17.35
N VAL A 233 -12.12 5.93 -17.29
CA VAL A 233 -12.02 7.12 -16.45
C VAL A 233 -12.69 8.30 -17.17
N GLY A 234 -13.59 9.00 -16.48
CA GLY A 234 -14.37 10.13 -17.00
C GLY A 234 -13.73 11.50 -16.73
N ILE A 235 -12.51 11.52 -16.23
CA ILE A 235 -11.73 12.72 -15.90
C ILE A 235 -10.38 12.68 -16.65
N PRO A 236 -9.70 13.83 -16.88
CA PRO A 236 -8.43 13.87 -17.62
C PRO A 236 -7.40 12.92 -17.00
N ALA A 237 -6.74 12.12 -17.84
CA ALA A 237 -5.67 11.23 -17.38
C ALA A 237 -4.42 12.05 -17.08
N ASP A 238 -4.16 12.30 -15.79
CA ASP A 238 -2.96 12.98 -15.28
C ASP A 238 -2.21 12.11 -14.26
N GLY A 239 -1.16 12.66 -13.66
CA GLY A 239 -0.38 11.96 -12.64
C GLY A 239 -1.19 11.55 -11.40
N ALA A 240 -2.19 12.33 -11.00
CA ALA A 240 -3.02 12.02 -9.84
C ALA A 240 -3.96 10.85 -10.13
N VAL A 241 -4.56 10.81 -11.33
CA VAL A 241 -5.39 9.69 -11.79
C VAL A 241 -4.57 8.40 -11.89
N VAL A 242 -3.37 8.45 -12.46
CA VAL A 242 -2.49 7.27 -12.54
C VAL A 242 -2.11 6.77 -11.14
N THR A 243 -1.83 7.69 -10.21
CA THR A 243 -1.50 7.35 -8.83
C THR A 243 -2.69 6.74 -8.10
N ALA A 244 -3.92 7.25 -8.30
CA ALA A 244 -5.15 6.67 -7.75
C ALA A 244 -5.41 5.25 -8.29
N LEU A 245 -5.18 5.01 -9.58
CA LEU A 245 -5.30 3.68 -10.18
C LEU A 245 -4.24 2.71 -9.64
N ALA A 246 -3.00 3.15 -9.47
CA ALA A 246 -1.94 2.34 -8.87
C ALA A 246 -2.23 2.03 -7.39
N ALA A 247 -2.75 2.99 -6.62
CA ALA A 247 -3.20 2.77 -5.24
C ALA A 247 -4.29 1.70 -5.17
N HIS A 248 -5.29 1.80 -6.07
CA HIS A 248 -6.35 0.81 -6.18
C HIS A 248 -5.83 -0.60 -6.45
N VAL A 249 -4.88 -0.74 -7.37
CA VAL A 249 -4.24 -2.03 -7.68
C VAL A 249 -3.55 -2.62 -6.46
N VAL A 250 -2.82 -1.81 -5.68
CA VAL A 250 -2.21 -2.27 -4.44
C VAL A 250 -3.27 -2.71 -3.43
N ARG A 251 -4.40 -2.00 -3.28
CA ARG A 251 -5.50 -2.40 -2.36
C ARG A 251 -6.09 -3.77 -2.71
N LEU A 252 -6.18 -4.11 -3.99
CA LEU A 252 -6.73 -5.41 -4.44
C LEU A 252 -5.93 -6.62 -3.97
N THR A 253 -4.65 -6.45 -3.59
CA THR A 253 -3.78 -7.55 -3.14
C THR A 253 -4.02 -8.02 -1.70
N HIS A 254 -4.80 -7.27 -0.91
CA HIS A 254 -5.05 -7.57 0.52
C HIS A 254 -6.40 -8.24 0.80
N THR A 255 -7.11 -8.68 -0.23
CA THR A 255 -8.37 -9.42 -0.08
C THR A 255 -8.09 -10.89 0.29
N HIS A 256 -7.82 -11.16 1.56
CA HIS A 256 -7.83 -12.50 2.17
C HIS A 256 -8.45 -12.48 3.58
#